data_AF-A0A944GMD7-F1
#
_entry.id   AF-A0A944GMD7-F1
#
_cell.length_a   1.000
_cell.length_b   1.000
_cell.length_c   1.000
_cell.angle_alpha   90.00
_cell.angle_beta   90.00
_cell.angle_gamma   90.00
#
_symmetry.space_group_name_H-M   'P 1'
#
loop_
_entity.id
_entity.type
_entity.pdbx_description
1 polymer ?
#
loop_
_entity_poly.entity_id
_entity_poly.type
_entity_poly.pdbx_seq_one_letter_code
_entity_poly.pdbx_strand_id
1 'polypeptide(L)'
;AEFMKQYPDTTVVGNAKTFAMIKGFFPELTIANTLTVKEGDTLTLGKHTLSFVFAPMVHWPEVMVTYDSTDKVLFSADGFGRFGAPDSDKDWAEEARRYYIGIVGKYGTQVQNLLKKASALDIAVICPLHGPVLSENLGYYLDLYNKWSSYTPETDGIMIAYTSVYGNTRKAAELLRDKLAEKGAEVLLTDLARSDMSKAVSDAFKYSKLVLATTTYNADIFPFMRIFIEGITERNYQNRTIAFIENGSWAPMAAKVMTGMFEKSKNLTILEESVKITSALNEESKAQLDALAEALLK
;
A
#
# COMPACT_ATOMS: atom_id res chain seq x y z
N ALA A 1 16.01 -24.31 9.84
CA ALA A 1 16.75 -25.59 9.91
C ALA A 1 18.06 -25.45 10.70
N GLU A 2 18.98 -24.56 10.32
CA GLU A 2 20.30 -24.46 10.97
C GLU A 2 20.26 -24.16 12.47
N PHE A 3 19.41 -23.22 12.89
CA PHE A 3 19.18 -22.93 14.32
C PHE A 3 18.84 -24.18 15.13
N MET A 4 17.94 -25.04 14.61
CA MET A 4 17.54 -26.27 15.30
C MET A 4 18.62 -27.35 15.31
N LYS A 5 19.60 -27.30 14.39
CA LYS A 5 20.76 -28.21 14.46
C LYS A 5 21.69 -27.83 15.61
N GLN A 6 21.85 -26.52 15.85
CA GLN A 6 22.71 -26.00 16.92
C GLN A 6 22.03 -26.06 18.29
N TYR A 7 20.72 -25.87 18.34
CA TYR A 7 19.93 -25.85 19.58
C TYR A 7 18.78 -26.89 19.53
N PRO A 8 19.09 -28.19 19.48
CA PRO A 8 18.10 -29.25 19.22
C PRO A 8 17.03 -29.38 20.30
N ASP A 9 17.35 -29.00 21.53
CA ASP A 9 16.43 -29.10 22.67
C ASP A 9 15.44 -27.92 22.75
N THR A 10 15.55 -26.93 21.86
CA THR A 10 14.66 -25.76 21.86
C THR A 10 13.21 -26.15 21.56
N THR A 11 12.27 -25.70 22.40
CA THR A 11 10.85 -25.76 22.07
C THR A 11 10.48 -24.67 21.08
N VAL A 12 10.06 -25.05 19.88
CA VAL A 12 9.55 -24.11 18.88
C VAL A 12 8.08 -23.82 19.17
N VAL A 13 7.75 -22.55 19.39
CA VAL A 13 6.38 -22.10 19.64
C VAL A 13 5.78 -21.56 18.34
N GLY A 14 4.58 -22.01 17.97
CA GLY A 14 3.91 -21.61 16.74
C GLY A 14 2.45 -22.05 16.75
N ASN A 15 1.64 -21.63 15.79
CA ASN A 15 0.29 -22.17 15.63
C ASN A 15 0.27 -23.34 14.65
N ALA A 16 -0.89 -23.99 14.52
CA ALA A 16 -1.05 -25.16 13.65
C ALA A 16 -0.62 -24.91 12.19
N LYS A 17 -0.86 -23.70 11.65
CA LYS A 17 -0.45 -23.34 10.29
C LYS A 17 1.06 -23.09 10.20
N THR A 18 1.67 -22.53 11.23
CA THR A 18 3.13 -22.35 11.32
C THR A 18 3.85 -23.67 11.10
N PHE A 19 3.46 -24.73 11.82
CA PHE A 19 4.11 -26.04 11.69
C PHE A 19 3.82 -26.72 10.35
N ALA A 20 2.61 -26.57 9.81
CA ALA A 20 2.30 -27.06 8.48
C ALA A 20 3.20 -26.41 7.41
N MET A 21 3.44 -25.11 7.51
CA MET A 21 4.30 -24.38 6.57
C MET A 21 5.79 -24.68 6.76
N ILE A 22 6.26 -24.81 8.00
CA ILE A 22 7.63 -25.26 8.29
C ILE A 22 7.91 -26.60 7.61
N LYS A 23 6.97 -27.57 7.72
CA LYS A 23 7.11 -28.87 7.04
C LYS A 23 7.12 -28.75 5.52
N GLY A 24 6.32 -27.83 4.96
CA GLY A 24 6.30 -27.55 3.53
C GLY A 24 7.62 -26.98 2.99
N PHE A 25 8.23 -26.04 3.73
CA PHE A 25 9.51 -25.44 3.34
C PHE A 25 10.73 -26.31 3.69
N PHE A 26 10.63 -27.11 4.75
CA PHE A 26 11.73 -27.93 5.28
C PHE A 26 11.24 -29.37 5.55
N PRO A 27 11.01 -30.18 4.51
CA PRO A 27 10.44 -31.53 4.66
C PRO A 27 11.33 -32.46 5.50
N GLU A 28 12.64 -32.26 5.47
CA GLU A 28 13.64 -33.05 6.21
C GLU A 28 13.93 -32.52 7.62
N LEU A 29 13.32 -31.40 8.02
CA LEU A 29 13.55 -30.82 9.34
C LEU A 29 12.66 -31.49 10.39
N THR A 30 13.29 -32.24 11.29
CA THR A 30 12.65 -32.74 12.51
C THR A 30 12.83 -31.75 13.64
N ILE A 31 11.73 -31.33 14.26
CA ILE A 31 11.72 -30.50 15.47
C ILE A 31 11.24 -31.38 16.62
N ALA A 32 12.13 -31.67 17.58
CA ALA A 32 11.82 -32.56 18.69
C ALA A 32 10.75 -31.98 19.62
N ASN A 33 10.89 -30.70 19.95
CA ASN A 33 10.02 -30.01 20.91
C ASN A 33 9.21 -28.93 20.19
N THR A 34 7.89 -29.07 20.19
CA THR A 34 6.97 -28.06 19.64
C THR A 34 5.90 -27.70 20.66
N LEU A 35 5.50 -26.44 20.67
CA LEU A 35 4.35 -25.94 21.41
C LEU A 35 3.38 -25.30 20.43
N THR A 36 2.22 -25.93 20.24
CA THR A 36 1.15 -25.39 19.40
C THR A 36 0.22 -24.49 20.20
N VAL A 37 0.24 -23.20 19.91
CA VAL A 37 -0.61 -22.19 20.55
C VAL A 37 -1.87 -21.91 19.73
N LYS A 38 -2.92 -21.47 20.41
CA LYS A 38 -4.19 -20.99 19.88
C LYS A 38 -4.33 -19.48 20.13
N GLU A 39 -5.31 -18.86 19.48
CA GLU A 39 -5.69 -17.47 19.75
C GLU A 39 -5.95 -17.26 21.25
N GLY A 40 -5.28 -16.28 21.85
CA GLY A 40 -5.46 -15.92 23.25
C GLY A 40 -4.72 -16.82 24.26
N ASP A 41 -4.02 -17.86 23.80
CA ASP A 41 -3.14 -18.64 24.68
C ASP A 41 -2.02 -17.76 25.24
N THR A 42 -1.49 -18.20 26.39
CA THR A 42 -0.37 -17.53 27.06
C THR A 42 0.78 -18.49 27.34
N LEU A 43 1.99 -17.94 27.43
CA LEU A 43 3.21 -18.66 27.78
C LEU A 43 4.01 -17.86 28.82
N THR A 44 4.15 -18.42 30.01
CA THR A 44 4.97 -17.83 31.08
C THR A 44 6.42 -18.31 30.95
N LEU A 45 7.35 -17.35 30.90
CA LEU A 45 8.80 -17.54 30.82
C LEU A 45 9.51 -17.15 32.12
N GLY A 46 8.82 -17.32 33.26
CA GLY A 46 9.24 -16.81 34.55
C GLY A 46 8.63 -15.43 34.82
N LYS A 47 9.43 -14.36 34.75
CA LYS A 47 8.95 -12.99 34.96
C LYS A 47 7.99 -12.54 33.84
N HIS A 48 8.28 -12.93 32.61
CA HIS A 48 7.54 -12.49 31.42
C HIS A 48 6.38 -13.44 31.12
N THR A 49 5.25 -12.90 30.69
CA THR A 49 4.10 -13.66 30.18
C THR A 49 3.75 -13.15 28.80
N LEU A 50 3.91 -14.05 27.82
CA LEU A 50 3.60 -13.82 26.43
C LEU A 50 2.16 -14.22 26.12
N SER A 51 1.44 -13.39 25.38
CA SER A 51 0.10 -13.67 24.85
C SER A 51 0.16 -13.72 23.33
N PHE A 52 -0.54 -14.68 22.72
CA PHE A 52 -0.55 -14.87 21.27
C PHE A 52 -1.86 -14.37 20.65
N VAL A 53 -1.75 -13.46 19.68
CA VAL A 53 -2.91 -12.89 18.97
C VAL A 53 -2.76 -13.18 17.48
N PHE A 54 -3.67 -13.96 16.90
CA PHE A 54 -3.57 -14.36 15.50
C PHE A 54 -3.97 -13.20 14.58
N ALA A 55 -3.19 -13.08 13.52
CA ALA A 55 -3.27 -12.05 12.50
C ALA A 55 -3.25 -12.69 11.10
N PRO A 56 -4.18 -13.63 10.79
CA PRO A 56 -4.15 -14.37 9.54
C PRO A 56 -4.30 -13.41 8.34
N MET A 57 -3.48 -13.62 7.31
CA MET A 57 -3.35 -12.79 6.11
C MET A 57 -2.78 -11.39 6.37
N VAL A 58 -2.08 -11.20 7.49
CA VAL A 58 -1.27 -9.99 7.78
C VAL A 58 0.22 -10.38 7.85
N HIS A 59 0.86 -10.85 6.78
CA HIS A 59 0.37 -11.01 5.40
C HIS A 59 0.11 -12.47 4.99
N TRP A 60 0.50 -13.43 5.82
CA TRP A 60 0.38 -14.87 5.56
C TRP A 60 -0.63 -15.54 6.50
N PRO A 61 -1.19 -16.71 6.13
CA PRO A 61 -2.32 -17.31 6.85
C PRO A 61 -2.00 -17.78 8.28
N GLU A 62 -0.74 -18.05 8.58
CA GLU A 62 -0.19 -18.48 9.87
C GLU A 62 0.26 -17.33 10.77
N VAL A 63 0.24 -16.08 10.30
CA VAL A 63 0.80 -14.98 11.08
C VAL A 63 0.04 -14.82 12.40
N MET A 64 0.81 -14.65 13.47
CA MET A 64 0.35 -14.23 14.79
C MET A 64 1.35 -13.21 15.35
N VAL A 65 0.85 -12.26 16.13
CA VAL A 65 1.67 -11.34 16.91
C VAL A 65 1.81 -11.88 18.33
N THR A 66 2.89 -11.51 19.00
CA THR A 66 3.17 -11.92 20.38
C THR A 66 3.27 -10.67 21.24
N TYR A 67 2.53 -10.64 22.34
CA TYR A 67 2.53 -9.53 23.28
C TYR A 67 3.14 -9.95 24.60
N ASP A 68 4.18 -9.26 25.04
CA ASP A 68 4.71 -9.40 26.39
C ASP A 68 4.00 -8.41 27.33
N SER A 69 3.20 -8.96 28.24
CA SER A 69 2.43 -8.19 29.21
C SER A 69 3.28 -7.52 30.30
N THR A 70 4.51 -7.98 30.52
CA THR A 70 5.39 -7.44 31.55
C THR A 70 6.03 -6.14 31.10
N ASP A 71 6.62 -6.14 29.91
CA ASP A 71 7.31 -4.99 29.35
C ASP A 71 6.43 -4.18 28.37
N LYS A 72 5.18 -4.62 28.16
CA LYS A 72 4.20 -3.97 27.27
C LYS A 72 4.67 -3.89 25.82
N VAL A 73 5.35 -4.94 25.34
CA VAL A 73 5.95 -5.01 24.01
C VAL A 73 5.10 -5.86 23.08
N LEU A 74 4.76 -5.32 21.91
CA LEU A 74 4.14 -6.07 20.82
C LEU A 74 5.20 -6.47 19.78
N PHE A 75 5.52 -7.76 19.69
CA PHE A 75 6.25 -8.33 18.57
C PHE A 75 5.29 -8.55 17.41
N SER A 76 5.34 -7.66 16.41
CA SER A 76 4.27 -7.48 15.42
C SER A 76 4.44 -8.26 14.11
N ALA A 77 5.40 -9.19 14.05
CA ALA A 77 5.81 -9.84 12.81
C ALA A 77 6.13 -8.80 11.72
N ASP A 78 5.60 -8.94 10.51
CA ASP A 78 5.75 -7.94 9.43
C ASP A 78 4.92 -6.67 9.65
N GLY A 79 3.90 -6.72 10.51
CA GLY A 79 3.12 -5.54 10.87
C GLY A 79 4.01 -4.44 11.46
N PHE A 80 3.74 -3.20 11.09
CA PHE A 80 4.50 -2.00 11.46
C PHE A 80 5.92 -1.91 10.88
N GLY A 81 6.29 -2.80 9.96
CA GLY A 81 7.59 -2.76 9.30
C GLY A 81 7.77 -1.63 8.28
N ARG A 82 9.03 -1.36 7.93
CA ARG A 82 9.41 -0.51 6.79
C ARG A 82 10.57 -1.10 5.99
N PHE A 83 10.73 -0.67 4.75
CA PHE A 83 11.94 -0.95 3.97
C PHE A 83 13.13 -0.10 4.46
N GLY A 84 14.34 -0.60 4.17
CA GLY A 84 15.61 0.08 4.48
C GLY A 84 16.27 -0.37 5.77
N ALA A 85 17.47 0.15 6.02
CA ALA A 85 18.24 -0.18 7.21
C ALA A 85 17.62 0.43 8.48
N PRO A 86 17.71 -0.25 9.65
CA PRO A 86 17.14 0.23 10.91
C PRO A 86 17.67 1.60 11.36
N ASP A 87 18.94 1.89 11.06
CA ASP A 87 19.68 3.11 11.40
C ASP A 87 19.53 4.24 10.38
N SER A 88 18.62 4.11 9.41
CA SER A 88 18.36 5.16 8.44
C SER A 88 17.62 6.35 9.06
N ASP A 89 18.14 7.57 8.86
CA ASP A 89 17.51 8.86 9.23
C ASP A 89 16.25 9.21 8.41
N LYS A 90 15.79 8.32 7.53
CA LYS A 90 14.62 8.58 6.69
C LYS A 90 13.34 8.55 7.52
N ASP A 91 12.39 9.40 7.15
CA ASP A 91 11.05 9.38 7.72
C ASP A 91 10.43 7.98 7.64
N TRP A 92 9.86 7.52 8.75
CA TRP A 92 9.32 6.16 8.84
C TRP A 92 8.14 5.98 7.89
N ALA A 93 7.25 6.97 7.79
CA ALA A 93 5.97 6.79 7.10
C ALA A 93 6.12 6.57 5.60
N GLU A 94 7.09 7.19 4.94
CA GLU A 94 7.28 7.00 3.50
C GLU A 94 7.60 5.53 3.14
N GLU A 95 8.61 4.95 3.78
CA GLU A 95 9.00 3.57 3.51
C GLU A 95 8.06 2.55 4.17
N ALA A 96 7.43 2.90 5.31
CA ALA A 96 6.41 2.07 5.94
C ALA A 96 5.14 1.97 5.10
N ARG A 97 4.73 3.05 4.41
CA ARG A 97 3.62 3.01 3.44
C ARG A 97 3.93 2.09 2.29
N ARG A 98 5.12 2.26 1.71
CA ARG A 98 5.58 1.44 0.59
C ARG A 98 5.63 -0.04 0.99
N TYR A 99 6.11 -0.32 2.21
CA TYR A 99 6.14 -1.64 2.81
C TYR A 99 4.72 -2.21 3.00
N TYR A 100 3.85 -1.48 3.69
CA TYR A 100 2.47 -1.87 3.95
C TYR A 100 1.70 -2.14 2.66
N ILE A 101 1.69 -1.18 1.73
CA ILE A 101 0.98 -1.30 0.45
C ILE A 101 1.59 -2.43 -0.38
N GLY A 102 2.92 -2.57 -0.39
CA GLY A 102 3.64 -3.62 -1.12
C GLY A 102 3.30 -5.03 -0.66
N ILE A 103 3.12 -5.24 0.65
CA ILE A 103 3.06 -6.58 1.28
C ILE A 103 1.64 -6.95 1.73
N VAL A 104 0.94 -6.05 2.42
CA VAL A 104 -0.35 -6.34 3.08
C VAL A 104 -1.52 -5.51 2.53
N GLY A 105 -1.27 -4.50 1.69
CA GLY A 105 -2.26 -3.48 1.30
C GLY A 105 -3.61 -4.02 0.77
N LYS A 106 -3.62 -5.26 0.23
CA LYS A 106 -4.85 -5.96 -0.19
C LYS A 106 -5.77 -6.37 0.97
N TYR A 107 -5.23 -6.62 2.15
CA TYR A 107 -5.91 -7.25 3.29
C TYR A 107 -6.28 -6.24 4.39
N GLY A 108 -6.77 -5.07 4.01
CA GLY A 108 -7.11 -4.00 4.96
C GLY A 108 -8.08 -4.43 6.05
N THR A 109 -9.09 -5.25 5.73
CA THR A 109 -10.04 -5.79 6.73
C THR A 109 -9.35 -6.66 7.79
N GLN A 110 -8.38 -7.47 7.40
CA GLN A 110 -7.64 -8.34 8.31
C GLN A 110 -6.75 -7.52 9.24
N VAL A 111 -6.13 -6.45 8.71
CA VAL A 111 -5.37 -5.49 9.51
C VAL A 111 -6.29 -4.76 10.50
N GLN A 112 -7.47 -4.29 10.08
CA GLN A 112 -8.45 -3.66 10.96
C GLN A 112 -8.90 -4.60 12.10
N ASN A 113 -9.12 -5.88 11.80
CA ASN A 113 -9.44 -6.89 12.81
C ASN A 113 -8.29 -7.08 13.80
N LEU A 114 -7.04 -7.10 13.33
CA LEU A 114 -5.87 -7.15 14.21
C LEU A 114 -5.78 -5.90 15.10
N LEU A 115 -5.90 -4.70 14.53
CA LEU A 115 -5.85 -3.44 15.27
C LEU A 115 -6.92 -3.39 16.37
N LYS A 116 -8.13 -3.88 16.08
CA LYS A 116 -9.22 -4.00 17.07
C LYS A 116 -8.90 -4.97 18.21
N LYS A 117 -8.18 -6.06 17.96
CA LYS A 117 -7.72 -6.97 19.02
C LYS A 117 -6.58 -6.33 19.81
N ALA A 118 -5.63 -5.72 19.12
CA ALA A 118 -4.46 -5.09 19.73
C ALA A 118 -4.83 -3.88 20.59
N SER A 119 -5.94 -3.18 20.31
CA SER A 119 -6.41 -2.05 21.14
C SER A 119 -6.88 -2.46 22.54
N ALA A 120 -7.08 -3.76 22.80
CA ALA A 120 -7.36 -4.27 24.15
C ALA A 120 -6.08 -4.52 24.97
N LEU A 121 -4.89 -4.38 24.36
CA LEU A 121 -3.60 -4.57 24.99
C LEU A 121 -3.01 -3.22 25.42
N ASP A 122 -2.30 -3.21 26.55
CA ASP A 122 -1.56 -2.04 27.01
C ASP A 122 -0.16 -2.06 26.35
N ILE A 123 -0.06 -1.48 25.15
CA ILE A 123 1.17 -1.50 24.33
C ILE A 123 1.95 -0.21 24.55
N ALA A 124 3.21 -0.34 24.95
CA ALA A 124 4.17 0.77 25.07
C ALA A 124 5.21 0.78 23.94
N VAL A 125 5.51 -0.39 23.36
CA VAL A 125 6.53 -0.55 22.31
C VAL A 125 6.05 -1.56 21.26
N ILE A 126 6.32 -1.28 19.98
CA ILE A 126 6.09 -2.21 18.87
C ILE A 126 7.43 -2.59 18.24
N CYS A 127 7.69 -3.89 18.16
CA CYS A 127 8.89 -4.49 17.60
C CYS A 127 8.54 -5.25 16.31
N PRO A 128 8.62 -4.61 15.13
CA PRO A 128 8.47 -5.29 13.85
C PRO A 128 9.71 -6.12 13.49
N LEU A 129 9.56 -7.08 12.58
CA LEU A 129 10.68 -7.84 12.00
C LEU A 129 11.58 -6.98 11.11
N HIS A 130 11.04 -5.87 10.58
CA HIS A 130 11.70 -5.03 9.59
C HIS A 130 11.66 -3.55 9.99
N GLY A 131 12.83 -2.92 10.05
CA GLY A 131 12.95 -1.50 10.41
C GLY A 131 13.13 -1.27 11.92
N PRO A 132 12.84 -0.05 12.41
CA PRO A 132 13.15 0.34 13.78
C PRO A 132 12.10 -0.17 14.77
N VAL A 133 12.50 -0.24 16.04
CA VAL A 133 11.58 -0.36 17.17
C VAL A 133 10.78 0.94 17.28
N LEU A 134 9.45 0.83 17.39
CA LEU A 134 8.56 1.97 17.50
C LEU A 134 8.18 2.18 18.96
N SER A 135 8.47 3.37 19.48
CA SER A 135 8.18 3.75 20.86
C SER A 135 7.73 5.22 20.93
N GLU A 136 7.26 5.65 22.10
CA GLU A 136 6.80 7.02 22.40
C GLU A 136 5.51 7.45 21.68
N ASN A 137 5.56 7.68 20.37
CA ASN A 137 4.44 8.21 19.59
C ASN A 137 3.63 7.10 18.90
N LEU A 138 3.15 6.12 19.67
CA LEU A 138 2.37 5.01 19.11
C LEU A 138 1.09 5.47 18.41
N GLY A 139 0.48 6.57 18.86
CA GLY A 139 -0.70 7.15 18.23
C GLY A 139 -0.49 7.49 16.75
N TYR A 140 0.67 8.03 16.40
CA TYR A 140 1.03 8.33 15.02
C TYR A 140 1.11 7.09 14.13
N TYR A 141 1.83 6.04 14.57
CA TYR A 141 1.97 4.80 13.81
C TYR A 141 0.64 4.06 13.64
N LEU A 142 -0.18 4.04 14.70
CA LEU A 142 -1.50 3.42 14.70
C LEU A 142 -2.50 4.17 13.82
N ASP A 143 -2.48 5.50 13.82
CA ASP A 143 -3.33 6.31 12.94
C ASP A 143 -3.00 6.05 11.46
N LEU A 144 -1.72 5.98 11.10
CA LEU A 144 -1.30 5.65 9.75
C LEU A 144 -1.72 4.24 9.33
N TYR A 145 -1.49 3.24 10.18
CA TYR A 145 -1.95 1.87 9.92
C TYR A 145 -3.48 1.79 9.79
N ASN A 146 -4.21 2.54 10.63
CA ASN A 146 -5.65 2.64 10.55
C ASN A 146 -6.08 3.22 9.20
N LYS A 147 -5.51 4.35 8.78
CA LYS A 147 -5.77 4.98 7.47
C LYS A 147 -5.48 4.03 6.32
N TRP A 148 -4.31 3.38 6.31
CA TRP A 148 -3.95 2.50 5.21
C TRP A 148 -4.85 1.26 5.12
N SER A 149 -5.25 0.70 6.26
CA SER A 149 -6.11 -0.49 6.30
C SER A 149 -7.60 -0.19 6.09
N SER A 150 -8.05 1.03 6.37
CA SER A 150 -9.37 1.53 5.96
C SER A 150 -9.39 2.09 4.54
N TYR A 151 -8.24 2.12 3.85
CA TYR A 151 -8.06 2.77 2.56
C TYR A 151 -8.39 4.26 2.59
N THR A 152 -8.24 4.92 3.74
CA THR A 152 -8.38 6.37 3.86
C THR A 152 -7.09 7.05 3.37
N PRO A 153 -7.17 8.07 2.49
CA PRO A 153 -5.99 8.80 2.06
C PRO A 153 -5.40 9.59 3.23
N GLU A 154 -4.10 9.85 3.16
CA GLU A 154 -3.43 10.72 4.14
C GLU A 154 -3.54 12.18 3.76
N THR A 155 -3.52 12.45 2.46
CA THR A 155 -3.58 13.77 1.88
C THR A 155 -4.86 13.91 1.07
N ASP A 156 -5.66 14.94 1.37
CA ASP A 156 -6.64 15.41 0.40
C ASP A 156 -5.93 16.23 -0.68
N GLY A 157 -5.61 15.58 -1.79
CA GLY A 157 -4.79 16.12 -2.85
C GLY A 157 -4.82 15.24 -4.09
N ILE A 158 -4.07 15.63 -5.12
CA ILE A 158 -4.14 15.01 -6.44
C ILE A 158 -2.79 14.41 -6.82
N MET A 159 -2.75 13.11 -7.09
CA MET A 159 -1.65 12.50 -7.84
C MET A 159 -1.99 12.53 -9.32
N ILE A 160 -1.11 13.08 -10.16
CA ILE A 160 -1.16 12.99 -11.61
C ILE A 160 -0.08 11.99 -12.05
N ALA A 161 -0.49 10.78 -12.39
CA ALA A 161 0.39 9.75 -12.93
C ALA A 161 0.31 9.76 -14.46
N TYR A 162 1.45 9.88 -15.13
CA TYR A 162 1.46 9.97 -16.59
C TYR A 162 2.50 9.07 -17.27
N THR A 163 2.24 8.77 -18.55
CA THR A 163 3.24 8.28 -19.50
C THR A 163 3.20 9.13 -20.76
N SER A 164 4.34 9.38 -21.40
CA SER A 164 4.38 10.18 -22.62
C SER A 164 5.52 9.75 -23.55
N VAL A 165 5.15 9.37 -24.78
CA VAL A 165 6.10 8.96 -25.83
C VAL A 165 6.69 10.18 -26.53
N TYR A 166 5.84 11.12 -26.95
CA TYR A 166 6.23 12.30 -27.74
C TYR A 166 6.16 13.62 -26.96
N GLY A 167 5.95 13.57 -25.65
CA GLY A 167 5.92 14.75 -24.77
C GLY A 167 4.59 15.50 -24.71
N ASN A 168 3.63 15.28 -25.62
CA ASN A 168 2.35 16.01 -25.59
C ASN A 168 1.46 15.65 -24.38
N THR A 169 1.42 14.37 -23.98
CA THR A 169 0.73 13.96 -22.74
C THR A 169 1.40 14.55 -21.50
N ARG A 170 2.75 14.61 -21.49
CA ARG A 170 3.51 15.27 -20.42
C ARG A 170 3.13 16.74 -20.30
N LYS A 171 3.11 17.49 -21.42
CA LYS A 171 2.70 18.90 -21.43
C LYS A 171 1.31 19.11 -20.85
N ALA A 172 0.37 18.22 -21.13
CA ALA A 172 -0.98 18.29 -20.57
C ALA A 172 -1.01 18.01 -19.07
N ALA A 173 -0.27 16.99 -18.61
CA ALA A 173 -0.15 16.67 -17.20
C ALA A 173 0.53 17.80 -16.39
N GLU A 174 1.59 18.41 -16.94
CA GLU A 174 2.26 19.58 -16.35
C GLU A 174 1.32 20.80 -16.31
N LEU A 175 0.57 21.06 -17.38
CA LEU A 175 -0.41 22.16 -17.42
C LEU A 175 -1.55 21.96 -16.40
N LEU A 176 -2.06 20.74 -16.26
CA LEU A 176 -3.07 20.44 -15.23
C LEU A 176 -2.51 20.65 -13.82
N ARG A 177 -1.28 20.16 -13.56
CA ARG A 177 -0.59 20.38 -12.28
C ARG A 177 -0.51 21.86 -11.97
N ASP A 178 -0.07 22.68 -12.92
CA ASP A 178 0.12 24.11 -12.71
C ASP A 178 -1.20 24.81 -12.39
N LYS A 179 -2.28 24.51 -13.13
CA LYS A 179 -3.63 25.03 -12.86
C LYS A 179 -4.15 24.67 -11.47
N LEU A 180 -3.93 23.43 -11.02
CA LEU A 180 -4.33 22.97 -9.69
C LEU A 180 -3.48 23.62 -8.59
N ALA A 181 -2.18 23.75 -8.80
CA ALA A 181 -1.25 24.37 -7.85
C ALA A 181 -1.50 25.88 -7.70
N GLU A 182 -1.80 26.59 -8.79
CA GLU A 182 -2.21 28.01 -8.78
C GLU A 182 -3.46 28.26 -7.91
N LYS A 183 -4.31 27.24 -7.78
CA LYS A 183 -5.52 27.25 -6.93
C LYS A 183 -5.27 26.68 -5.52
N GLY A 184 -4.02 26.39 -5.17
CA GLY A 184 -3.60 25.97 -3.83
C GLY A 184 -3.76 24.48 -3.52
N ALA A 185 -4.01 23.62 -4.52
CA ALA A 185 -4.10 22.19 -4.29
C ALA A 185 -2.72 21.54 -4.09
N GLU A 186 -2.65 20.52 -3.21
CA GLU A 186 -1.47 19.65 -3.12
C GLU A 186 -1.46 18.68 -4.31
N VAL A 187 -0.44 18.77 -5.17
CA VAL A 187 -0.34 17.97 -6.40
C VAL A 187 1.00 17.27 -6.49
N LEU A 188 0.96 15.95 -6.70
CA LEU A 188 2.12 15.14 -7.04
C LEU A 188 2.08 14.77 -8.52
N LEU A 189 3.10 15.14 -9.29
CA LEU A 189 3.25 14.74 -10.69
C LEU A 189 4.27 13.60 -10.82
N THR A 190 3.86 12.47 -11.39
CA THR A 190 4.69 11.26 -11.47
C THR A 190 4.79 10.74 -12.90
N ASP A 191 6.01 10.64 -13.41
CA ASP A 191 6.32 9.99 -14.69
C ASP A 191 6.51 8.48 -14.47
N LEU A 192 5.51 7.69 -14.84
CA LEU A 192 5.51 6.24 -14.60
C LEU A 192 6.59 5.49 -15.38
N ALA A 193 7.13 6.06 -16.47
CA ALA A 193 8.18 5.43 -17.25
C ALA A 193 9.59 5.70 -16.68
N ARG A 194 9.72 6.62 -15.72
CA ARG A 194 11.00 7.06 -15.15
C ARG A 194 11.08 6.92 -13.63
N SER A 195 9.95 6.73 -12.97
CA SER A 195 9.86 6.62 -11.50
C SER A 195 9.91 5.17 -11.03
N ASP A 196 10.27 4.96 -9.76
CA ASP A 196 10.11 3.66 -9.11
C ASP A 196 8.62 3.30 -9.04
N MET A 197 8.24 2.21 -9.69
CA MET A 197 6.85 1.77 -9.79
C MET A 197 6.22 1.50 -8.41
N SER A 198 6.97 0.91 -7.49
CA SER A 198 6.44 0.61 -6.16
C SER A 198 6.25 1.87 -5.31
N LYS A 199 7.07 2.91 -5.53
CA LYS A 199 6.86 4.23 -4.95
C LYS A 199 5.62 4.90 -5.54
N ALA A 200 5.46 4.87 -6.86
CA ALA A 200 4.28 5.42 -7.52
C ALA A 200 2.99 4.74 -7.02
N VAL A 201 2.99 3.40 -6.92
CA VAL A 201 1.86 2.63 -6.36
C VAL A 201 1.58 3.07 -4.93
N SER A 202 2.60 3.18 -4.06
CA SER A 202 2.43 3.67 -2.69
C SER A 202 1.85 5.09 -2.63
N ASP A 203 2.33 6.00 -3.49
CA ASP A 203 1.85 7.38 -3.55
C ASP A 203 0.39 7.46 -3.98
N ALA A 204 -0.07 6.58 -4.87
CA ALA A 204 -1.48 6.54 -5.28
C ALA A 204 -2.43 6.36 -4.09
N PHE A 205 -2.03 5.58 -3.07
CA PHE A 205 -2.81 5.37 -1.85
C PHE A 205 -2.73 6.56 -0.88
N LYS A 206 -1.67 7.38 -0.95
CA LYS A 206 -1.49 8.57 -0.10
C LYS A 206 -2.53 9.66 -0.42
N TYR A 207 -2.82 9.89 -1.71
CA TYR A 207 -3.70 10.98 -2.18
C TYR A 207 -5.15 10.54 -2.33
N SER A 208 -6.09 11.46 -2.11
CA SER A 208 -7.54 11.25 -2.26
C SER A 208 -8.02 11.19 -3.72
N LYS A 209 -7.27 11.82 -4.65
CA LYS A 209 -7.62 11.92 -6.07
C LYS A 209 -6.45 11.46 -6.96
N LEU A 210 -6.77 10.80 -8.07
CA LEU A 210 -5.80 10.26 -9.03
C LEU A 210 -6.18 10.64 -10.46
N VAL A 211 -5.29 11.31 -11.17
CA VAL A 211 -5.41 11.57 -12.62
C VAL A 211 -4.46 10.65 -13.36
N LEU A 212 -4.98 9.91 -14.34
CA LEU A 212 -4.21 9.02 -15.18
C LEU A 212 -4.12 9.58 -16.59
N ALA A 213 -2.89 9.89 -17.02
CA ALA A 213 -2.61 10.50 -18.31
C ALA A 213 -1.74 9.60 -19.18
N THR A 214 -2.27 9.08 -20.28
CA THR A 214 -1.52 8.16 -21.15
C THR A 214 -1.89 8.31 -22.61
N THR A 215 -1.00 7.83 -23.49
CA THR A 215 -1.32 7.63 -24.90
C THR A 215 -2.10 6.32 -25.10
N THR A 216 -2.96 6.29 -26.11
CA THR A 216 -3.36 5.05 -26.76
C THR A 216 -2.13 4.44 -27.43
N TYR A 217 -1.88 3.16 -27.16
CA TYR A 217 -0.75 2.39 -27.65
C TYR A 217 -1.24 0.99 -28.01
N ASN A 218 -1.13 0.60 -29.29
CA ASN A 218 -1.58 -0.71 -29.80
C ASN A 218 -3.05 -1.07 -29.45
N ALA A 219 -3.97 -0.12 -29.64
CA ALA A 219 -5.39 -0.25 -29.25
C ALA A 219 -5.59 -0.59 -27.76
N ASP A 220 -4.64 -0.14 -26.94
CA ASP A 220 -4.56 -0.33 -25.49
C ASP A 220 -3.93 0.95 -24.89
N ILE A 221 -3.42 0.89 -23.67
CA ILE A 221 -2.63 1.93 -23.01
C ILE A 221 -1.14 1.55 -22.95
N PHE A 222 -0.30 2.57 -22.73
CA PHE A 222 1.14 2.39 -22.61
C PHE A 222 1.51 1.43 -21.47
N PRO A 223 2.49 0.52 -21.63
CA PRO A 223 2.75 -0.56 -20.68
C PRO A 223 2.96 -0.12 -19.22
N PHE A 224 3.69 0.97 -18.98
CA PHE A 224 3.91 1.49 -17.63
C PHE A 224 2.62 1.98 -16.96
N MET A 225 1.66 2.52 -17.72
CA MET A 225 0.34 2.88 -17.19
C MET A 225 -0.45 1.62 -16.80
N ARG A 226 -0.40 0.59 -17.65
CA ARG A 226 -1.06 -0.69 -17.38
C ARG A 226 -0.56 -1.33 -16.09
N ILE A 227 0.77 -1.46 -15.97
CA ILE A 227 1.42 -2.04 -14.78
C ILE A 227 1.07 -1.24 -13.52
N PHE A 228 1.01 0.09 -13.62
CA PHE A 228 0.63 0.92 -12.49
C PHE A 228 -0.82 0.67 -12.05
N ILE A 229 -1.77 0.63 -12.99
CA ILE A 229 -3.19 0.36 -12.68
C ILE A 229 -3.37 -1.05 -12.11
N GLU A 230 -2.71 -2.06 -12.69
CA GLU A 230 -2.66 -3.43 -12.16
C GLU A 230 -2.13 -3.44 -10.72
N GLY A 231 -1.03 -2.72 -10.47
CA GLY A 231 -0.39 -2.64 -9.17
C GLY A 231 -1.28 -2.03 -8.07
N ILE A 232 -2.08 -1.01 -8.38
CA ILE A 232 -3.00 -0.44 -7.38
C ILE A 232 -4.28 -1.29 -7.24
N THR A 233 -4.83 -1.82 -8.34
CA THR A 233 -6.08 -2.60 -8.31
C THR A 233 -5.90 -3.97 -7.66
N GLU A 234 -4.75 -4.64 -7.84
CA GLU A 234 -4.45 -5.90 -7.14
C GLU A 234 -4.37 -5.73 -5.61
N ARG A 235 -4.09 -4.50 -5.18
CA ARG A 235 -4.03 -4.04 -3.78
C ARG A 235 -5.34 -3.41 -3.30
N ASN A 236 -6.44 -3.64 -4.01
CA ASN A 236 -7.78 -3.19 -3.64
C ASN A 236 -7.89 -1.66 -3.50
N TYR A 237 -7.33 -0.92 -4.47
CA TYR A 237 -7.51 0.54 -4.57
C TYR A 237 -9.01 0.91 -4.58
N GLN A 238 -9.43 1.74 -3.63
CA GLN A 238 -10.83 2.09 -3.41
C GLN A 238 -10.98 3.42 -2.66
N ASN A 239 -12.20 3.96 -2.60
CA ASN A 239 -12.53 5.21 -1.90
C ASN A 239 -11.72 6.41 -2.44
N ARG A 240 -11.68 6.58 -3.77
CA ARG A 240 -10.88 7.62 -4.45
C ARG A 240 -11.66 8.22 -5.61
N THR A 241 -11.32 9.45 -5.95
CA THR A 241 -11.76 10.08 -7.19
C THR A 241 -10.72 9.85 -8.28
N ILE A 242 -11.13 9.40 -9.46
CA ILE A 242 -10.25 9.14 -10.61
C ILE A 242 -10.67 10.00 -11.80
N ALA A 243 -9.70 10.53 -12.53
CA ALA A 243 -9.94 11.21 -13.80
C ALA A 243 -8.92 10.81 -14.88
N PHE A 244 -9.24 11.10 -16.13
CA PHE A 244 -8.46 10.62 -17.28
C PHE A 244 -8.03 11.74 -18.23
N ILE A 245 -6.79 11.65 -18.69
CA ILE A 245 -6.28 12.37 -19.86
C ILE A 245 -5.84 11.33 -20.89
N GLU A 246 -6.55 11.25 -22.01
CA GLU A 246 -6.15 10.39 -23.12
C GLU A 246 -5.47 11.18 -24.23
N ASN A 247 -4.48 10.56 -24.87
CA ASN A 247 -3.87 11.09 -26.09
C ASN A 247 -3.88 10.03 -27.20
N GLY A 248 -4.37 10.36 -28.38
CA GLY A 248 -4.33 9.47 -29.55
C GLY A 248 -4.59 10.21 -30.85
N SER A 249 -3.90 9.82 -31.93
CA SER A 249 -3.93 10.58 -33.20
C SER A 249 -5.05 10.21 -34.16
N TRP A 250 -5.50 8.94 -34.19
CA TRP A 250 -6.51 8.46 -35.17
C TRP A 250 -7.61 7.57 -34.56
N ALA A 251 -7.36 6.96 -33.41
CA ALA A 251 -8.34 6.12 -32.70
C ALA A 251 -8.08 6.12 -31.18
N PRO A 252 -8.25 7.27 -30.50
CA PRO A 252 -8.06 7.35 -29.05
C PRO A 252 -9.08 6.46 -28.34
N MET A 253 -8.58 5.63 -27.43
CA MET A 253 -9.39 4.74 -26.58
C MET A 253 -8.77 4.51 -25.20
N ALA A 254 -7.75 5.29 -24.83
CA ALA A 254 -7.02 5.07 -23.59
C ALA A 254 -7.92 5.28 -22.36
N ALA A 255 -8.81 6.28 -22.39
CA ALA A 255 -9.76 6.51 -21.30
C ALA A 255 -10.68 5.30 -21.11
N LYS A 256 -11.22 4.74 -22.20
CA LYS A 256 -12.06 3.54 -22.17
C LYS A 256 -11.33 2.34 -21.55
N VAL A 257 -10.08 2.11 -21.96
CA VAL A 257 -9.27 1.00 -21.43
C VAL A 257 -8.99 1.19 -19.94
N MET A 258 -8.58 2.40 -19.51
CA MET A 258 -8.35 2.68 -18.10
C MET A 258 -9.62 2.49 -17.27
N THR A 259 -10.78 2.97 -17.72
CA THR A 259 -12.07 2.73 -17.05
C THR A 259 -12.34 1.24 -16.85
N GLY A 260 -12.14 0.42 -17.89
CA GLY A 260 -12.33 -1.03 -17.83
C GLY A 260 -11.44 -1.71 -16.78
N MET A 261 -10.22 -1.21 -16.57
CA MET A 261 -9.30 -1.76 -15.57
C MET A 261 -9.75 -1.50 -14.12
N PHE A 262 -10.63 -0.53 -13.88
CA PHE A 262 -11.14 -0.20 -12.54
C PHE A 262 -12.51 -0.83 -12.23
N GLU A 263 -13.16 -1.54 -13.15
CA GLU A 263 -14.54 -2.06 -12.98
C GLU A 263 -14.76 -2.90 -11.71
N LYS A 264 -13.71 -3.60 -11.24
CA LYS A 264 -13.79 -4.44 -10.03
C LYS A 264 -13.43 -3.70 -8.74
N SER A 265 -13.01 -2.44 -8.84
CA SER A 265 -12.63 -1.62 -7.70
C SER A 265 -13.87 -1.11 -6.99
N LYS A 266 -13.75 -0.88 -5.68
CA LYS A 266 -14.88 -0.49 -4.83
C LYS A 266 -14.89 1.02 -4.64
N ASN A 267 -16.08 1.62 -4.57
CA ASN A 267 -16.27 3.00 -4.15
C ASN A 267 -15.32 4.00 -4.82
N LEU A 268 -15.07 3.81 -6.12
CA LEU A 268 -14.35 4.78 -6.92
C LEU A 268 -15.35 5.73 -7.56
N THR A 269 -15.03 7.02 -7.53
CA THR A 269 -15.75 8.05 -8.28
C THR A 269 -14.91 8.37 -9.52
N ILE A 270 -15.30 7.86 -10.68
CA ILE A 270 -14.67 8.25 -11.94
C ILE A 270 -15.37 9.52 -12.42
N LEU A 271 -14.62 10.60 -12.59
CA LEU A 271 -15.16 11.87 -13.10
C LEU A 271 -15.62 11.73 -14.54
N GLU A 272 -16.72 12.41 -14.88
CA GLU A 272 -17.20 12.52 -16.25
C GLU A 272 -16.29 13.43 -17.07
N GLU A 273 -15.72 14.45 -16.42
CA GLU A 273 -14.71 15.32 -16.99
C GLU A 273 -13.45 14.53 -17.34
N SER A 274 -13.17 14.47 -18.64
CA SER A 274 -11.97 13.85 -19.20
C SER A 274 -11.37 14.75 -20.28
N VAL A 275 -10.06 14.62 -20.47
CA VAL A 275 -9.33 15.39 -21.48
C VAL A 275 -8.94 14.48 -22.62
N LYS A 276 -9.32 14.88 -23.84
CA LYS A 276 -8.97 14.18 -25.07
C LYS A 276 -7.99 15.00 -25.89
N ILE A 277 -6.80 14.46 -26.09
CA ILE A 277 -5.74 15.09 -26.88
C ILE A 277 -5.61 14.33 -28.20
N THR A 278 -5.72 15.05 -29.31
CA THR A 278 -5.45 14.50 -30.65
C THR A 278 -4.07 14.91 -31.10
N SER A 279 -3.07 14.06 -30.82
CA SER A 279 -1.63 14.32 -31.04
C SER A 279 -1.03 15.38 -30.12
N ALA A 280 -1.49 16.64 -30.18
CA ALA A 280 -0.97 17.77 -29.41
C ALA A 280 -2.10 18.59 -28.78
N LEU A 281 -1.76 19.36 -27.73
CA LEU A 281 -2.70 20.28 -27.09
C LEU A 281 -3.17 21.36 -28.07
N ASN A 282 -4.44 21.70 -27.95
CA ASN A 282 -5.16 22.74 -28.70
C ASN A 282 -6.10 23.50 -27.74
N GLU A 283 -6.84 24.50 -28.23
CA GLU A 283 -7.73 25.29 -27.38
C GLU A 283 -8.87 24.46 -26.75
N GLU A 284 -9.39 23.46 -27.47
CA GLU A 284 -10.43 22.57 -26.95
C GLU A 284 -9.92 21.73 -25.75
N SER A 285 -8.77 21.08 -25.91
CA SER A 285 -8.16 20.27 -24.84
C SER A 285 -7.67 21.13 -23.66
N LYS A 286 -7.29 22.39 -23.89
CA LYS A 286 -7.04 23.34 -22.79
C LYS A 286 -8.31 23.67 -22.01
N ALA A 287 -9.43 23.92 -22.69
CA ALA A 287 -10.71 24.14 -22.02
C ALA A 287 -11.18 22.89 -21.25
N GLN A 288 -10.92 21.69 -21.78
CA GLN A 288 -11.17 20.43 -21.04
C GLN A 288 -10.28 20.32 -19.79
N LEU A 289 -9.02 20.74 -19.87
CA LEU A 289 -8.12 20.78 -18.69
C LEU A 289 -8.64 21.76 -17.62
N ASP A 290 -9.20 22.90 -18.03
CA ASP A 290 -9.84 23.85 -17.11
C ASP A 290 -11.06 23.22 -16.42
N ALA A 291 -11.95 22.59 -17.18
CA ALA A 291 -13.12 21.90 -16.63
C ALA A 291 -12.73 20.76 -15.67
N LEU A 292 -11.73 19.96 -16.05
CA LEU A 292 -11.20 18.90 -15.20
C LEU A 292 -10.57 19.45 -13.92
N ALA A 293 -9.83 20.56 -13.99
CA ALA A 293 -9.26 21.21 -12.81
C ALA A 293 -10.37 21.68 -11.85
N GLU A 294 -11.46 22.28 -12.34
CA GLU A 294 -12.60 22.65 -11.49
C GLU A 294 -13.27 21.43 -10.85
N ALA A 295 -13.42 20.33 -11.59
CA ALA A 295 -14.02 19.11 -11.08
C ALA A 295 -13.18 18.44 -9.97
N LEU A 296 -11.84 18.49 -10.09
CA LEU A 296 -10.90 17.93 -9.10
C LEU A 296 -10.81 18.75 -7.81
N LEU A 297 -11.22 20.01 -7.83
CA LEU A 297 -11.18 20.92 -6.67
C LEU A 297 -12.49 20.94 -5.87
N LYS A 298 -13.51 20.22 -6.31
CA LYS A 298 -14.72 19.94 -5.54
C LYS A 298 -14.46 18.82 -4.53
#